data_AF-A0A496VTK5-F1
#
_entry.id   AF-A0A496VTK5-F1
#
_cell.length_a   1.000
_cell.length_b   1.000
_cell.length_c   1.000
_cell.angle_alpha   90.00
_cell.angle_beta   90.00
_cell.angle_gamma   90.00
#
_symmetry.space_group_name_H-M   'P 1'
#
loop_
_entity.id
_entity.type
_entity.pdbx_description
1 polymer ?
#
loop_
_entity_poly.entity_id
_entity_poly.type
_entity_poly.pdbx_seq_one_letter_code
_entity_poly.pdbx_strand_id
1 'polypeptide(L)'
;MSNELCFKNIHLDQSWTLPVYESTGGYKALRKVLTEQTPPKEIIDRLKGSGLRGRGGAGFPAGLKWSFMLGVRDKPVQKYLACNSDEGEPGTFKDRDILRYNPHAVVEGMAIACYTIGAT
;
A
#
# COMPACT_ATOMS: atom_id res chain seq x y z
N MET A 1 -12.05 21.90 -0.83
CA MET A 1 -10.71 21.33 -0.66
C MET A 1 -10.73 19.90 -1.17
N SER A 2 -9.87 19.56 -2.13
CA SER A 2 -9.61 18.17 -2.55
C SER A 2 -9.05 17.38 -1.36
N ASN A 3 -9.54 16.16 -1.13
CA ASN A 3 -8.96 15.29 -0.11
C ASN A 3 -7.74 14.57 -0.72
N GLU A 4 -6.56 15.12 -0.49
CA GLU A 4 -5.31 14.62 -1.05
C GLU A 4 -4.67 13.61 -0.10
N LEU A 5 -4.96 12.31 -0.33
CA LEU A 5 -4.37 11.21 0.45
C LEU A 5 -2.99 10.82 -0.11
N CYS A 6 -2.92 10.40 -1.39
CA CYS A 6 -1.65 9.96 -1.98
C CYS A 6 -0.66 11.11 -2.20
N PHE A 7 -1.17 12.33 -2.41
CA PHE A 7 -0.37 13.54 -2.65
C PHE A 7 -0.25 14.45 -1.43
N LYS A 8 -0.70 13.99 -0.24
CA LYS A 8 -0.75 14.78 1.00
C LYS A 8 0.53 15.58 1.26
N ASN A 9 1.70 14.99 1.01
CA ASN A 9 2.99 15.55 1.38
C ASN A 9 3.70 16.29 0.23
N ILE A 10 3.08 16.42 -0.96
CA ILE A 10 3.77 16.95 -2.16
C ILE A 10 4.25 18.40 -2.00
N HIS A 11 3.60 19.17 -1.12
CA HIS A 11 3.92 20.57 -0.85
C HIS A 11 5.04 20.76 0.18
N LEU A 12 5.50 19.68 0.83
CA LEU A 12 6.54 19.74 1.86
C LEU A 12 7.92 19.65 1.21
N ASP A 13 8.88 20.42 1.73
CA ASP A 13 10.28 20.29 1.32
C ASP A 13 10.82 18.91 1.71
N GLN A 14 11.61 18.32 0.82
CA GLN A 14 12.20 16.97 0.99
C GLN A 14 11.18 15.91 1.45
N SER A 15 9.97 15.95 0.88
CA SER A 15 8.84 15.06 1.20
C SER A 15 9.14 13.56 1.06
N TRP A 16 10.20 13.21 0.31
CA TRP A 16 10.70 11.85 0.15
C TRP A 16 11.53 11.32 1.31
N THR A 17 11.86 12.13 2.30
CA THR A 17 12.70 11.71 3.43
C THR A 17 11.87 11.07 4.55
N LEU A 18 12.49 10.12 5.25
CA LEU A 18 11.85 9.43 6.38
C LEU A 18 11.37 10.41 7.48
N PRO A 19 12.16 11.39 7.94
CA PRO A 19 11.71 12.31 8.99
C PRO A 19 10.47 13.13 8.59
N VAL A 20 10.38 13.57 7.33
CA VAL A 20 9.20 14.30 6.82
C VAL A 20 7.98 13.39 6.74
N TYR A 21 8.16 12.14 6.28
CA TYR A 21 7.06 11.18 6.25
C TYR A 21 6.53 10.87 7.66
N GLU A 22 7.43 10.63 8.63
CA GLU A 22 7.05 10.36 10.03
C GLU A 22 6.39 11.57 10.72
N SER A 23 6.85 12.79 10.46
CA SER A 23 6.28 14.01 11.06
C SER A 23 4.81 14.23 10.67
N THR A 24 4.41 13.73 9.49
CA THR A 24 3.02 13.79 9.00
C THR A 24 2.17 12.57 9.41
N GLY A 25 2.71 11.68 10.23
CA GLY A 25 2.06 10.49 10.74
C GLY A 25 2.32 9.21 9.93
N GLY A 26 3.32 9.21 9.05
CA GLY A 26 3.75 8.03 8.32
C GLY A 26 4.18 6.87 9.23
N TYR A 27 4.08 5.64 8.74
CA TYR A 27 4.37 4.40 9.45
C TYR A 27 3.49 4.10 10.67
N LYS A 28 2.55 4.97 11.05
CA LYS A 28 1.61 4.70 12.17
C LYS A 28 0.74 3.48 11.90
N ALA A 29 0.27 3.30 10.67
CA ALA A 29 -0.57 2.15 10.33
C ALA A 29 0.25 0.85 10.35
N LEU A 30 1.46 0.86 9.78
CA LEU A 30 2.35 -0.30 9.84
C LEU A 30 2.74 -0.64 11.29
N ARG A 31 3.14 0.35 12.10
CA ARG A 31 3.47 0.15 13.52
C ARG A 31 2.30 -0.47 14.27
N LYS A 32 1.08 0.01 14.03
CA LYS A 32 -0.14 -0.56 14.63
C LYS A 32 -0.32 -2.04 14.23
N VAL A 33 -0.28 -2.33 12.94
CA VAL A 33 -0.44 -3.70 12.40
C VAL A 33 0.56 -4.67 13.03
N LEU A 34 1.82 -4.26 13.14
CA LEU A 34 2.87 -5.11 13.71
C LEU A 34 2.76 -5.25 15.23
N THR A 35 2.50 -4.15 15.95
CA THR A 35 2.44 -4.15 17.43
C THR A 35 1.23 -4.92 17.93
N GLU A 36 0.07 -4.70 17.33
CA GLU A 36 -1.18 -5.37 17.71
C GLU A 36 -1.31 -6.76 17.09
N GLN A 37 -0.38 -7.15 16.20
CA GLN A 37 -0.44 -8.39 15.43
C GLN A 37 -1.80 -8.56 14.75
N THR A 38 -2.28 -7.50 14.11
CA THR A 38 -3.64 -7.44 13.54
C THR A 38 -3.88 -8.65 12.62
N PRO A 39 -4.92 -9.47 12.85
CA PRO A 39 -5.15 -10.66 12.05
C PRO A 39 -5.26 -10.32 10.55
N PRO A 40 -4.56 -11.03 9.64
CA PRO A 40 -4.61 -10.77 8.20
C PRO A 40 -6.02 -10.75 7.61
N LYS A 41 -6.91 -11.60 8.14
CA LYS A 41 -8.33 -11.63 7.77
C LYS A 41 -9.02 -10.29 8.05
N GLU A 42 -8.74 -9.65 9.19
CA GLU A 42 -9.33 -8.36 9.55
C GLU A 42 -8.87 -7.26 8.58
N ILE A 43 -7.59 -7.24 8.21
CA ILE A 43 -7.05 -6.28 7.23
C ILE A 43 -7.76 -6.46 5.88
N ILE A 44 -7.94 -7.71 5.44
CA ILE A 44 -8.65 -8.04 4.19
C ILE A 44 -10.13 -7.66 4.25
N ASP A 45 -10.81 -7.90 5.37
CA ASP A 45 -12.22 -7.52 5.54
C ASP A 45 -12.39 -5.99 5.50
N ARG A 46 -11.46 -5.24 6.11
CA ARG A 46 -11.42 -3.77 5.99
C ARG A 46 -11.19 -3.31 4.54
N LEU A 47 -10.29 -3.97 3.80
CA LEU A 47 -10.05 -3.69 2.37
C LEU A 47 -11.27 -4.01 1.49
N LYS A 48 -12.00 -5.07 1.80
CA LYS A 48 -13.26 -5.41 1.11
C LYS A 48 -14.33 -4.35 1.41
N GLY A 49 -14.49 -3.99 2.69
CA GLY A 49 -15.44 -2.97 3.12
C GLY A 49 -15.16 -1.57 2.56
N SER A 50 -13.89 -1.25 2.27
CA SER A 50 -13.52 0.04 1.67
C SER A 50 -13.84 0.15 0.18
N GLY A 51 -14.18 -0.96 -0.50
CA GLY A 51 -14.42 -0.97 -1.94
C GLY A 51 -13.18 -0.61 -2.78
N LEU A 52 -11.96 -0.80 -2.28
CA LEU A 52 -10.75 -0.46 -3.02
C LEU A 52 -10.64 -1.31 -4.30
N ARG A 53 -10.49 -0.65 -5.45
CA ARG A 53 -10.30 -1.27 -6.76
C ARG A 53 -8.87 -1.06 -7.26
N GLY A 54 -8.40 -1.96 -8.11
CA GLY A 54 -7.10 -1.85 -8.78
C GLY A 54 -6.98 -0.55 -9.58
N ARG A 55 -5.84 0.13 -9.43
CA ARG A 55 -5.57 1.46 -10.03
C ARG A 55 -4.67 1.45 -11.26
N GLY A 56 -4.21 0.27 -11.70
CA GLY A 56 -3.46 0.09 -12.95
C GLY A 56 -4.35 -0.30 -14.14
N GLY A 57 -5.55 0.27 -14.25
CA GLY A 57 -6.48 0.01 -15.38
C GLY A 57 -7.47 -1.15 -15.19
N ALA A 58 -7.06 -2.29 -14.63
CA ALA A 58 -7.92 -3.47 -14.56
C ALA A 58 -9.19 -3.33 -13.67
N GLY A 59 -9.15 -2.46 -12.66
CA GLY A 59 -10.31 -2.20 -11.80
C GLY A 59 -10.81 -3.37 -10.95
N PHE A 60 -10.04 -4.46 -10.81
CA PHE A 60 -10.42 -5.62 -9.99
C PHE A 60 -10.47 -5.26 -8.48
N PRO A 61 -11.41 -5.77 -7.68
CA PRO A 61 -11.48 -5.48 -6.24
C PRO A 61 -10.24 -5.98 -5.48
N ALA A 62 -9.50 -5.07 -4.84
CA ALA A 62 -8.23 -5.36 -4.20
C ALA A 62 -8.38 -6.31 -3.00
N GLY A 63 -9.39 -6.08 -2.15
CA GLY A 63 -9.67 -6.96 -1.00
C GLY A 63 -10.06 -8.38 -1.40
N LEU A 64 -10.76 -8.56 -2.53
CA LEU A 64 -11.05 -9.88 -3.08
C LEU A 64 -9.77 -10.56 -3.57
N LYS A 65 -8.94 -9.85 -4.36
CA LYS A 65 -7.65 -10.35 -4.85
C LYS A 65 -6.77 -10.85 -3.71
N TRP A 66 -6.66 -10.08 -2.63
CA TRP A 66 -5.82 -10.45 -1.48
C TRP A 66 -6.40 -11.63 -0.69
N SER A 67 -7.73 -11.80 -0.67
CA SER A 67 -8.35 -12.92 0.04
C SER A 67 -8.00 -14.30 -0.53
N PHE A 68 -7.60 -14.38 -1.80
CA PHE A 68 -7.08 -15.62 -2.38
C PHE A 68 -5.78 -16.09 -1.73
N MET A 69 -5.01 -15.18 -1.11
CA MET A 69 -3.75 -15.50 -0.46
C MET A 69 -3.93 -16.12 0.93
N LEU A 70 -5.08 -15.94 1.59
CA LEU A 70 -5.30 -16.45 2.96
C LEU A 70 -5.17 -17.97 3.04
N GLY A 71 -5.68 -18.70 2.05
CA GLY A 71 -5.63 -20.18 2.04
C GLY A 71 -4.22 -20.76 1.78
N VAL A 72 -3.26 -19.92 1.39
CA VAL A 72 -1.87 -20.35 1.11
C VAL A 72 -0.84 -19.65 1.98
N ARG A 73 -1.27 -18.73 2.86
CA ARG A 73 -0.40 -17.88 3.68
C ARG A 73 0.59 -18.69 4.50
N ASP A 74 0.10 -19.71 5.21
CA ASP A 74 0.90 -20.50 6.16
C ASP A 74 1.51 -21.76 5.52
N LYS A 75 1.36 -21.94 4.20
CA LYS A 75 2.02 -23.04 3.48
C LYS A 75 3.54 -22.79 3.43
N PRO A 76 4.41 -23.82 3.49
CA PRO A 76 5.86 -23.67 3.48
C PRO A 76 6.40 -23.39 2.07
N VAL A 77 5.92 -22.31 1.45
CA VAL A 77 6.36 -21.82 0.13
C VAL A 77 6.66 -20.34 0.23
N GLN A 78 7.71 -19.88 -0.47
CA GLN A 78 8.05 -18.46 -0.51
C GLN A 78 6.96 -17.69 -1.27
N LYS A 79 6.53 -16.54 -0.73
CA LYS A 79 5.61 -15.63 -1.42
C LYS A 79 6.31 -14.31 -1.69
N TYR A 80 5.93 -13.70 -2.79
CA TYR A 80 6.51 -12.44 -3.25
C TYR A 80 5.41 -11.39 -3.45
N LEU A 81 5.76 -10.14 -3.24
CA LEU A 81 4.94 -8.98 -3.58
C LEU A 81 5.63 -8.24 -4.74
N ALA A 82 4.84 -7.89 -5.77
CA ALA A 82 5.29 -7.03 -6.84
C ALA A 82 4.51 -5.71 -6.82
N CYS A 83 5.24 -4.59 -6.73
CA CYS A 83 4.70 -3.27 -7.03
C CYS A 83 4.91 -3.01 -8.52
N ASN A 84 3.82 -2.90 -9.29
CA ASN A 84 3.93 -2.52 -10.69
C ASN A 84 3.99 -0.99 -10.79
N SER A 85 5.21 -0.46 -10.93
CA SER A 85 5.48 0.97 -11.15
C SER A 85 5.72 1.31 -12.62
N ASP A 86 5.45 0.37 -13.55
CA ASP A 86 5.53 0.64 -14.98
C ASP A 86 4.36 1.52 -15.42
N GLU A 87 4.66 2.80 -15.69
CA GLU A 87 3.70 3.83 -16.06
C GLU A 87 3.94 4.28 -17.52
N GLY A 88 3.81 3.34 -18.45
CA GLY A 88 4.08 3.58 -19.89
C GLY A 88 2.87 4.05 -20.71
N GLU A 89 1.66 4.03 -20.17
CA GLU A 89 0.44 4.42 -20.90
C GLU A 89 0.43 5.94 -21.19
N PRO A 90 0.25 6.36 -22.46
CA PRO A 90 0.22 7.78 -22.80
C PRO A 90 -0.80 8.58 -21.99
N GLY A 91 -0.37 9.71 -21.42
CA GLY A 91 -1.22 10.56 -20.59
C GLY A 91 -1.35 10.11 -19.12
N THR A 92 -0.69 9.03 -18.72
CA THR A 92 -0.64 8.57 -17.32
C THR A 92 0.68 9.01 -16.67
N PHE A 93 0.60 9.74 -15.55
CA PHE A 93 1.76 10.32 -14.85
C PHE A 93 1.54 10.46 -13.33
N LYS A 94 0.57 9.69 -12.80
CA LYS A 94 0.14 9.77 -11.39
C LYS A 94 1.12 9.06 -10.45
N ASP A 95 1.68 7.93 -10.86
CA ASP A 95 2.51 7.08 -10.02
C ASP A 95 3.92 7.67 -9.91
N ARG A 96 4.43 8.27 -10.99
CA ARG A 96 5.70 9.01 -11.02
C ARG A 96 5.82 9.98 -9.84
N ASP A 97 4.80 10.80 -9.61
CA ASP A 97 4.87 11.86 -8.61
C ASP A 97 4.68 11.30 -7.19
N ILE A 98 3.92 10.20 -7.01
CA ILE A 98 3.85 9.48 -5.74
C ILE A 98 5.24 8.90 -5.39
N LEU A 99 5.92 8.27 -6.36
CA LEU A 99 7.24 7.70 -6.14
C LEU A 99 8.30 8.78 -5.86
N ARG A 100 8.15 9.97 -6.46
CA ARG A 100 9.09 11.07 -6.28
C ARG A 100 8.90 11.84 -4.97
N TYR A 101 7.66 12.07 -4.55
CA TYR A 101 7.33 12.98 -3.45
C TYR A 101 6.68 12.29 -2.25
N ASN A 102 6.28 11.03 -2.36
CA ASN A 102 5.73 10.25 -1.25
C ASN A 102 6.14 8.75 -1.30
N PRO A 103 7.43 8.43 -1.54
CA PRO A 103 7.89 7.04 -1.70
C PRO A 103 7.62 6.18 -0.46
N HIS A 104 7.73 6.75 0.74
CA HIS A 104 7.51 6.01 1.97
C HIS A 104 6.06 5.50 2.13
N ALA A 105 5.07 6.17 1.53
CA ALA A 105 3.70 5.65 1.50
C ALA A 105 3.58 4.35 0.68
N VAL A 106 4.34 4.24 -0.41
CA VAL A 106 4.41 3.02 -1.21
C VAL A 106 5.07 1.90 -0.40
N VAL A 107 6.20 2.20 0.26
CA VAL A 107 6.91 1.24 1.12
C VAL A 107 6.04 0.77 2.29
N GLU A 108 5.35 1.68 2.97
CA GLU A 108 4.45 1.34 4.08
C GLU A 108 3.29 0.44 3.61
N GLY A 109 2.66 0.79 2.48
CA GLY A 109 1.61 -0.02 1.88
C GLY A 109 2.10 -1.42 1.48
N MET A 110 3.29 -1.51 0.90
CA MET A 110 3.93 -2.79 0.55
C MET A 110 4.23 -3.64 1.78
N ALA A 111 4.76 -3.05 2.85
CA ALA A 111 5.04 -3.75 4.10
C ALA A 111 3.77 -4.33 4.72
N ILE A 112 2.67 -3.54 4.76
CA ILE A 112 1.36 -4.02 5.22
C ILE A 112 0.83 -5.14 4.32
N ALA A 113 1.00 -5.02 3.00
CA ALA A 113 0.61 -6.06 2.05
C ALA A 113 1.37 -7.36 2.30
N CYS A 114 2.70 -7.30 2.42
CA CYS A 114 3.57 -8.45 2.72
C CYS A 114 3.16 -9.14 4.01
N TYR A 115 2.98 -8.38 5.10
CA TYR A 115 2.48 -8.89 6.37
C TYR A 115 1.16 -9.65 6.22
N THR A 116 0.22 -9.07 5.46
CA THR A 116 -1.12 -9.61 5.25
C THR A 116 -1.09 -10.92 4.47
N ILE A 117 -0.33 -10.98 3.37
CA ILE A 117 -0.30 -12.16 2.47
C ILE A 117 0.76 -13.19 2.84
N GLY A 118 1.61 -12.90 3.84
CA GLY A 118 2.71 -13.78 4.26
C GLY A 118 3.90 -13.80 3.29
N ALA A 119 4.18 -12.68 2.61
CA ALA A 119 5.36 -12.52 1.76
C ALA A 119 6.53 -11.94 2.56
N THR A 120 7.75 -12.39 2.28
CA THR A 120 9.01 -11.93 2.90
C THR A 120 10.05 -11.61 1.86
#